data_AF-A0A534JQ87-F1
#
_entry.id   AF-A0A534JQ87-F1
#
_cell.length_a   1.000
_cell.length_b   1.000
_cell.length_c   1.000
_cell.angle_alpha   90.00
_cell.angle_beta   90.00
_cell.angle_gamma   90.00
#
_symmetry.space_group_name_H-M   'P 1'
#
loop_
_entity.id
_entity.type
_entity.pdbx_description
1 polymer ?
#
loop_
_entity_poly.entity_id
_entity_poly.type
_entity_poly.pdbx_seq_one_letter_code
_entity_poly.pdbx_strand_id
1 'polypeptide(L)'
;MASGGGATRGRVFTKGAVPRRVNTTTAEAVLLSMGYKVFRETFDLVAVRHLENGKRFHTRIEAHGAVEIPRGAEVDVHIDYIAERSPSHGSLAESESIRIEMESLLDFMHAAKPSRGKPGFLACPTCGKEMAAALFETHRKVTHR
;
A
#
# COMPACT_ATOMS: atom_id res chain seq x y z
N MET A 1 -21.78 34.85 16.65
CA MET A 1 -22.22 34.57 15.27
C MET A 1 -21.22 33.62 14.64
N ALA A 2 -21.74 32.58 13.98
CA ALA A 2 -21.06 31.40 13.40
C ALA A 2 -20.15 31.78 12.21
N SER A 3 -19.31 30.98 11.53
CA SER A 3 -19.05 29.54 11.34
C SER A 3 -17.64 29.46 10.71
N GLY A 4 -16.79 28.45 10.93
CA GLY A 4 -16.81 27.21 10.13
C GLY A 4 -15.47 26.99 9.41
N GLY A 5 -14.74 25.95 9.81
CA GLY A 5 -13.50 25.47 9.16
C GLY A 5 -13.23 24.05 9.62
N GLY A 6 -13.83 23.08 8.92
CA GLY A 6 -14.00 21.70 9.38
C GLY A 6 -12.69 20.95 9.57
N ALA A 7 -12.42 20.53 10.80
CA ALA A 7 -11.53 19.43 11.08
C ALA A 7 -12.12 18.16 10.43
N THR A 8 -11.40 17.55 9.50
CA THR A 8 -11.67 16.20 9.00
C THR A 8 -11.56 15.22 10.17
N ARG A 9 -12.71 14.98 10.82
CA ARG A 9 -12.85 14.14 12.00
C ARG A 9 -12.60 12.66 11.66
N GLY A 10 -11.55 12.08 12.24
CA GLY A 10 -11.59 10.67 12.66
C GLY A 10 -10.78 9.63 11.88
N ARG A 11 -9.76 9.98 11.08
CA ARG A 11 -8.80 8.99 10.56
C ARG A 11 -7.46 9.15 11.25
N VAL A 12 -6.95 8.06 11.81
CA VAL A 12 -5.53 7.94 12.11
C VAL A 12 -4.86 7.56 10.80
N PHE A 13 -3.89 8.35 10.36
CA PHE A 13 -3.10 8.11 9.15
C PHE A 13 -1.63 8.38 9.46
N THR A 14 -0.75 7.61 8.85
CA THR A 14 0.70 7.84 8.90
C THR A 14 1.16 8.13 7.48
N LYS A 15 1.93 9.22 7.33
CA LYS A 15 2.60 9.55 6.08
C LYS A 15 4.03 9.00 6.12
N GLY A 16 4.37 8.25 5.09
CA GLY A 16 5.70 7.78 4.77
C GLY A 16 6.14 8.34 3.43
N ALA A 17 7.35 7.95 3.01
CA ALA A 17 7.88 8.35 1.73
C ALA A 17 8.59 7.17 1.07
N VAL A 18 8.41 7.03 -0.24
CA VAL A 18 9.05 5.98 -1.04
C VAL A 18 10.56 6.01 -0.80
N PRO A 19 11.17 4.89 -0.31
CA PRO A 19 12.51 4.92 0.27
C PRO A 19 13.62 5.06 -0.78
N ARG A 20 13.34 4.62 -2.01
CA ARG A 20 14.21 4.70 -3.18
C ARG A 20 13.37 4.72 -4.44
N ARG A 21 13.95 5.15 -5.56
CA ARG A 21 13.27 5.05 -6.85
C ARG A 21 12.88 3.60 -7.13
N VAL A 22 11.62 3.37 -7.49
CA VAL A 22 11.05 2.06 -7.86
C VAL A 22 10.12 2.25 -9.05
N ASN A 23 10.00 1.25 -9.92
CA ASN A 23 8.94 1.30 -10.93
C ASN A 23 7.59 0.88 -10.34
N THR A 24 6.53 1.35 -10.97
CA THR A 24 5.13 1.14 -10.54
C THR A 24 4.76 -0.35 -10.48
N THR A 25 5.31 -1.18 -11.37
CA THR A 25 5.15 -2.65 -11.33
C THR A 25 5.82 -3.30 -10.12
N THR A 26 6.95 -2.75 -9.65
CA THR A 26 7.63 -3.25 -8.44
C THR A 26 6.83 -2.86 -7.21
N ALA A 27 6.36 -1.61 -7.13
CA ALA A 27 5.52 -1.16 -6.03
C ALA A 27 4.21 -1.98 -5.94
N GLU A 28 3.58 -2.26 -7.07
CA GLU A 28 2.42 -3.16 -7.14
C GLU A 28 2.75 -4.57 -6.65
N ALA A 29 3.87 -5.15 -7.11
CA ALA A 29 4.28 -6.49 -6.67
C ALA A 29 4.55 -6.56 -5.16
N VAL A 30 5.06 -5.49 -4.56
CA VAL A 30 5.23 -5.36 -3.09
C VAL A 30 3.87 -5.38 -2.40
N LEU A 31 2.94 -4.53 -2.82
CA LEU A 31 1.59 -4.47 -2.24
C LEU A 31 0.86 -5.82 -2.36
N LEU A 32 0.91 -6.46 -3.53
CA LEU A 32 0.36 -7.81 -3.74
C LEU A 32 1.04 -8.84 -2.81
N SER A 33 2.36 -8.74 -2.62
CA SER A 33 3.10 -9.63 -1.73
C SER A 33 2.70 -9.47 -0.27
N MET A 34 2.38 -8.25 0.15
CA MET A 34 1.82 -7.94 1.47
C MET A 34 0.33 -8.33 1.62
N GLY A 35 -0.30 -8.88 0.58
CA GLY A 35 -1.68 -9.35 0.60
C GLY A 35 -2.72 -8.26 0.31
N TYR A 36 -2.29 -7.12 -0.22
CA TYR A 36 -3.23 -6.11 -0.69
C TYR A 36 -3.86 -6.50 -2.03
N LYS A 37 -5.09 -6.04 -2.23
CA LYS A 37 -5.67 -5.88 -3.57
C LYS A 37 -5.32 -4.49 -4.09
N VAL A 38 -4.68 -4.42 -5.25
CA VAL A 38 -4.21 -3.18 -5.88
C VAL A 38 -5.22 -2.68 -6.92
N PHE A 39 -5.44 -1.38 -6.93
CA PHE A 39 -6.22 -0.61 -7.88
C PHE A 39 -5.29 0.45 -8.49
N ARG A 40 -5.00 0.30 -9.79
CA ARG A 40 -4.26 1.32 -10.53
C ARG A 40 -5.22 2.45 -10.86
N GLU A 41 -5.12 3.55 -10.14
CA GLU A 41 -5.81 4.79 -10.52
C GLU A 41 -4.95 5.56 -11.53
N THR A 42 -5.52 6.62 -12.10
CA THR A 42 -4.84 7.39 -13.17
C THR A 42 -3.52 7.98 -12.70
N PHE A 43 -3.45 8.43 -11.45
CA PHE A 43 -2.28 9.07 -10.88
C PHE A 43 -1.64 8.28 -9.74
N ASP A 44 -2.40 7.48 -9.00
CA ASP A 44 -1.94 6.84 -7.77
C ASP A 44 -2.04 5.31 -7.85
N LEU A 45 -1.18 4.64 -7.07
CA LEU A 45 -1.41 3.24 -6.71
C LEU A 45 -2.21 3.20 -5.41
N VAL A 46 -3.46 2.78 -5.51
CA VAL A 46 -4.34 2.57 -4.36
C VAL A 46 -4.41 1.09 -4.06
N ALA A 47 -4.39 0.72 -2.79
CA ALA A 47 -4.42 -0.68 -2.40
C ALA A 47 -5.19 -0.86 -1.09
N VAL A 48 -5.93 -1.97 -0.97
CA VAL A 48 -6.66 -2.31 0.25
C VAL A 48 -6.36 -3.71 0.73
N ARG A 49 -6.27 -3.88 2.05
CA ARG A 49 -6.17 -5.20 2.70
C ARG A 49 -7.16 -5.29 3.83
N HIS A 50 -8.08 -6.24 3.75
CA HIS A 50 -9.11 -6.41 4.78
C HIS A 50 -8.47 -6.83 6.10
N LEU A 51 -9.00 -6.26 7.18
CA LEU A 51 -8.73 -6.62 8.55
C LEU A 51 -9.98 -7.27 9.13
N GLU A 52 -9.85 -7.86 10.31
CA GLU A 52 -11.00 -8.35 11.06
C GLU A 52 -11.97 -7.20 11.42
N ASN A 53 -13.20 -7.56 11.78
CA ASN A 53 -14.21 -6.64 12.30
C ASN A 53 -14.61 -5.51 11.33
N GLY A 54 -14.63 -5.80 10.02
CA GLY A 54 -15.11 -4.84 9.01
C GLY A 54 -14.18 -3.64 8.79
N LYS A 55 -12.91 -3.77 9.16
CA LYS A 55 -11.85 -2.78 8.92
C LYS A 55 -11.03 -3.16 7.70
N ARG A 56 -10.29 -2.21 7.15
CA ARG A 56 -9.26 -2.49 6.14
C ARG A 56 -8.12 -1.48 6.24
N PHE A 57 -6.90 -1.93 5.95
CA PHE A 57 -5.86 -1.00 5.55
C PHE A 57 -6.20 -0.42 4.19
N HIS A 58 -6.02 0.87 4.06
CA HIS A 58 -6.04 1.63 2.81
C HIS A 58 -4.65 2.24 2.66
N THR A 59 -3.98 1.90 1.57
CA THR A 59 -2.68 2.42 1.19
C THR A 59 -2.78 3.20 -0.11
N ARG A 60 -2.13 4.36 -0.16
CA ARG A 60 -1.99 5.16 -1.37
C ARG A 60 -0.52 5.52 -1.58
N ILE A 61 -0.01 5.28 -2.78
CA ILE A 61 1.31 5.73 -3.21
C ILE A 61 1.11 6.76 -4.32
N GLU A 62 1.57 7.99 -4.08
CA GLU A 62 1.46 9.08 -5.05
C GLU A 62 2.46 8.88 -6.19
N ALA A 63 2.02 8.18 -7.23
CA ALA A 63 2.86 7.85 -8.38
C ALA A 63 2.84 8.94 -9.47
N HIS A 64 1.89 9.88 -9.40
CA HIS A 64 1.61 10.90 -10.42
C HIS A 64 1.51 10.35 -11.85
N GLY A 65 1.03 9.11 -12.01
CA GLY A 65 0.94 8.42 -13.31
C GLY A 65 2.29 8.04 -13.92
N ALA A 66 3.39 8.18 -13.17
CA ALA A 66 4.72 7.85 -13.65
C ALA A 66 4.95 6.34 -13.69
N VAL A 67 5.76 5.90 -14.66
CA VAL A 67 6.25 4.51 -14.74
C VAL A 67 7.30 4.26 -13.64
N GLU A 68 8.08 5.29 -13.30
CA GLU A 68 9.02 5.30 -12.19
C GLU A 68 8.55 6.24 -11.09
N ILE A 69 8.32 5.69 -9.90
CA ILE A 69 7.94 6.43 -8.71
C ILE A 69 9.24 6.98 -8.08
N PRO A 70 9.37 8.31 -7.90
CA PRO A 70 10.58 8.89 -7.36
C PRO A 70 10.76 8.57 -5.88
N ARG A 71 12.01 8.55 -5.42
CA ARG A 71 12.32 8.58 -3.98
C ARG A 71 11.67 9.83 -3.38
N GLY A 72 11.04 9.69 -2.22
CA GLY A 72 10.36 10.80 -1.56
C GLY A 72 8.90 10.98 -1.94
N ALA A 73 8.39 10.23 -2.93
CA ALA A 73 6.94 10.22 -3.23
C ALA A 73 6.13 9.82 -2.00
N GLU A 74 5.00 10.47 -1.78
CA GLU A 74 4.18 10.26 -0.58
C GLU A 74 3.59 8.84 -0.56
N VAL A 75 3.65 8.22 0.61
CA VAL A 75 2.94 6.99 0.92
C VAL A 75 2.01 7.29 2.08
N ASP A 76 0.72 7.05 1.91
CA ASP A 76 -0.27 7.16 2.98
C ASP A 76 -0.79 5.77 3.35
N VAL A 77 -0.85 5.47 4.65
CA VAL A 77 -1.50 4.27 5.17
C VAL A 77 -2.46 4.69 6.28
N HIS A 78 -3.70 4.24 6.18
CA HIS A 78 -4.71 4.44 7.22
C HIS A 78 -5.69 3.25 7.28
N ILE A 79 -6.49 3.21 8.35
CA ILE A 79 -7.56 2.23 8.51
C ILE A 79 -8.91 2.86 8.12
N ASP A 80 -9.58 2.25 7.16
CA ASP A 80 -10.96 2.55 6.79
C ASP A 80 -11.92 1.56 7.49
N TYR A 81 -13.15 2.03 7.76
CA TYR A 81 -14.24 1.22 8.29
C TYR A 81 -15.29 1.00 7.20
N ILE A 82 -15.68 -0.25 6.95
CA ILE A 82 -16.57 -0.63 5.85
C ILE A 82 -18.06 -0.39 6.22
N ALA A 83 -18.39 -0.24 7.51
CA ALA A 83 -19.73 0.10 8.00
C ALA A 83 -19.75 1.40 8.83
N GLU A 84 -20.90 2.09 8.89
CA GLU A 84 -21.07 3.31 9.69
C GLU A 84 -20.99 3.04 11.22
N ARG A 85 -19.88 3.51 11.80
CA ARG A 85 -19.59 3.86 13.22
C ARG A 85 -19.91 2.85 14.33
N SER A 86 -18.84 2.25 14.86
CA SER A 86 -18.59 2.34 16.31
C SER A 86 -18.07 3.76 16.63
N PRO A 87 -18.50 4.41 17.74
CA PRO A 87 -17.97 5.70 18.21
C PRO A 87 -16.52 5.64 18.72
N SER A 88 -15.89 4.47 18.70
CA SER A 88 -14.52 4.29 19.15
C SER A 88 -13.55 4.96 18.17
N HIS A 89 -13.22 6.21 18.50
CA HIS A 89 -12.14 6.97 17.89
C HIS A 89 -10.80 6.23 17.99
N GLY A 90 -9.94 6.45 16.99
CA GLY A 90 -8.62 5.86 16.81
C GLY A 90 -7.91 5.52 18.11
N SER A 91 -7.88 4.23 18.42
CA SER A 91 -7.16 3.71 19.59
C SER A 91 -5.66 3.77 19.35
N LEU A 92 -4.86 3.86 20.41
CA LEU A 92 -3.39 3.75 20.32
C LEU A 92 -2.96 2.47 19.58
N ALA A 93 -3.71 1.38 19.75
CA ALA A 93 -3.48 0.12 19.05
C ALA A 93 -3.63 0.26 17.51
N GLU A 94 -4.57 1.08 17.05
CA GLU A 94 -4.75 1.35 15.62
C GLU A 94 -3.63 2.22 15.06
N SER A 95 -3.22 3.27 15.80
CA SER A 95 -2.05 4.08 15.43
C SER A 95 -0.79 3.25 15.31
N GLU A 96 -0.58 2.33 16.26
CA GLU A 96 0.56 1.43 16.24
C GLU A 96 0.48 0.43 15.08
N SER A 97 -0.70 -0.13 14.81
CA SER A 97 -0.89 -1.02 13.66
C SER A 97 -0.61 -0.33 12.33
N ILE A 98 -0.99 0.94 12.19
CA ILE A 98 -0.73 1.74 10.99
C ILE A 98 0.77 2.03 10.87
N ARG A 99 1.46 2.35 11.98
CA ARG A 99 2.91 2.56 11.99
C ARG A 99 3.67 1.30 11.56
N ILE A 100 3.35 0.15 12.15
CA ILE A 100 3.97 -1.14 11.82
C ILE A 100 3.72 -1.48 10.34
N GLU A 101 2.50 -1.26 9.86
CA GLU A 101 2.15 -1.52 8.47
C GLU A 101 2.93 -0.62 7.50
N MET A 102 3.05 0.68 7.82
CA MET A 102 3.86 1.62 7.07
C MET A 102 5.33 1.19 7.04
N GLU A 103 5.93 0.87 8.19
CA GLU A 103 7.32 0.41 8.28
C GLU A 103 7.55 -0.85 7.44
N SER A 104 6.66 -1.83 7.54
CA SER A 104 6.73 -3.05 6.75
C SER A 104 6.66 -2.78 5.25
N LEU A 105 5.79 -1.86 4.82
CA LEU A 105 5.68 -1.46 3.42
C LEU A 105 6.95 -0.78 2.92
N LEU A 106 7.50 0.17 3.68
CA LEU A 106 8.72 0.89 3.32
C LEU A 106 9.93 -0.06 3.27
N ASP A 107 10.08 -0.93 4.26
CA ASP A 107 11.17 -1.92 4.30
C ASP A 107 11.10 -2.88 3.12
N PHE A 108 9.90 -3.37 2.81
CA PHE A 108 9.74 -4.29 1.69
C PHE A 108 9.98 -3.60 0.35
N MET A 109 9.52 -2.36 0.15
CA MET A 109 9.84 -1.57 -1.04
C MET A 109 11.35 -1.31 -1.17
N HIS A 110 12.02 -1.03 -0.05
CA HIS A 110 13.46 -0.83 -0.04
C HIS A 110 14.20 -2.10 -0.49
N ALA A 111 13.83 -3.26 0.07
CA ALA A 111 14.46 -4.55 -0.21
C ALA A 111 14.05 -5.19 -1.56
N ALA A 112 12.91 -4.79 -2.13
CA ALA A 112 12.33 -5.43 -3.31
C ALA A 112 13.30 -5.47 -4.50
N LYS A 113 13.41 -6.61 -5.17
CA LYS A 113 14.11 -6.69 -6.46
C LYS A 113 13.30 -5.98 -7.55
N PRO A 114 13.92 -5.12 -8.38
CA PRO A 114 13.19 -4.37 -9.39
C PRO A 114 12.66 -5.29 -10.50
N SER A 115 11.44 -5.03 -10.95
CA SER A 115 10.90 -5.60 -12.19
C SER A 115 11.52 -4.91 -13.42
N ARG A 116 11.60 -5.60 -14.56
CA ARG A 116 11.94 -4.96 -15.84
C ARG A 116 10.82 -4.08 -16.41
N GLY A 117 9.63 -4.06 -15.79
CA GLY A 117 8.55 -3.15 -16.16
C GLY A 117 7.82 -3.54 -17.45
N LYS A 118 7.93 -4.79 -17.90
CA LYS A 118 7.17 -5.26 -19.06
C LYS A 118 5.67 -5.31 -18.75
N PRO A 119 4.78 -4.78 -19.60
CA PRO A 119 3.34 -4.85 -19.38
C PRO A 119 2.86 -6.29 -19.17
N GLY A 120 2.05 -6.52 -18.13
CA GLY A 120 1.52 -7.84 -17.79
C GLY A 120 2.49 -8.77 -17.08
N PHE A 121 3.72 -8.33 -16.78
CA PHE A 121 4.71 -9.07 -16.00
C PHE A 121 5.01 -8.39 -14.67
N LEU A 122 5.28 -9.20 -13.66
CA LEU A 122 5.74 -8.77 -12.33
C LEU A 122 7.01 -9.53 -11.97
N ALA A 123 7.93 -8.85 -11.28
CA ALA A 123 9.02 -9.53 -10.59
C ALA A 123 8.59 -9.79 -9.15
N CYS A 124 8.83 -11.01 -8.65
CA CYS A 124 8.69 -11.29 -7.23
C CYS A 124 9.63 -10.36 -6.44
N PRO A 125 9.13 -9.52 -5.52
CA PRO A 125 9.98 -8.61 -4.78
C PRO A 125 10.97 -9.35 -3.88
N THR A 126 10.64 -10.59 -3.47
CA THR A 126 11.46 -11.43 -2.59
C THR A 126 12.62 -12.12 -3.32
N CYS A 127 12.37 -12.82 -4.43
CA CYS A 127 13.41 -13.59 -5.14
C CYS A 127 13.81 -13.06 -6.52
N GLY A 128 13.15 -12.01 -7.02
CA GLY A 128 13.45 -11.40 -8.31
C GLY A 128 12.99 -12.18 -9.55
N LYS A 129 12.35 -13.36 -9.38
CA LYS A 129 11.81 -14.11 -10.52
C LYS A 129 10.76 -13.28 -11.25
N GLU A 130 10.92 -13.12 -12.56
CA GLU A 130 9.89 -12.51 -13.41
C GLU A 130 8.87 -13.54 -13.89
N MET A 131 7.60 -13.14 -13.92
CA MET A 131 6.50 -13.96 -14.39
C MET A 131 5.33 -13.11 -14.86
N ALA A 132 4.39 -13.72 -15.59
CA ALA A 132 3.13 -13.07 -15.90
C ALA A 132 2.35 -12.77 -14.60
N ALA A 133 1.67 -11.61 -14.53
CA ALA A 133 0.93 -11.17 -13.35
C ALA A 133 -0.10 -12.22 -12.88
N ALA A 134 -0.72 -12.95 -13.82
CA ALA A 134 -1.67 -14.03 -13.52
C ALA A 134 -1.06 -15.20 -12.73
N LEU A 135 0.26 -15.40 -12.79
CA LEU A 135 0.98 -16.46 -12.09
C LEU A 135 1.57 -16.01 -10.75
N PHE A 136 1.51 -14.70 -10.47
CA PHE A 136 2.19 -14.09 -9.34
C PHE A 136 1.71 -14.66 -7.99
N GLU A 137 0.39 -14.75 -7.81
CA GLU A 137 -0.19 -15.24 -6.57
C GLU A 137 0.16 -16.72 -6.31
N THR A 138 0.12 -17.54 -7.36
CA THR A 138 0.53 -18.95 -7.27
C THR A 138 2.01 -19.07 -6.90
N HIS A 139 2.87 -18.28 -7.54
CA HIS A 139 4.30 -18.28 -7.21
C HIS A 139 4.55 -17.88 -5.75
N ARG A 140 3.90 -16.82 -5.28
CA ARG A 140 4.02 -16.36 -3.88
C ARG A 140 3.68 -17.46 -2.90
N LYS A 141 2.53 -18.12 -3.08
CA LYS A 141 2.05 -19.21 -2.20
C LYS A 141 2.92 -20.45 -2.19
N VAL A 142 3.51 -20.80 -3.34
CA VAL A 142 4.27 -22.05 -3.50
C VAL A 142 5.74 -21.87 -3.11
N THR A 143 6.34 -20.72 -3.42
CA THR A 143 7.79 -20.51 -3.26
C THR A 143 8.19 -19.83 -1.95
N HIS A 144 7.35 -18.94 -1.41
CA HIS A 144 7.69 -18.08 -0.25
C HIS A 144 6.77 -18.31 0.93
N ARG A 145 6.29 -19.56 1.08
CA ARG A 145 5.27 -19.96 2.04
C ARG A 145 5.71 -19.75 3.49
#